data_AF-A0A822H289-F1
#
_entry.id   AF-A0A822H289-F1
#
_cell.length_a   1.000
_cell.length_b   1.000
_cell.length_c   1.000
_cell.angle_alpha   90.00
_cell.angle_beta   90.00
_cell.angle_gamma   90.00
#
_symmetry.space_group_name_H-M   'P 1'
#
loop_
_entity.id
_entity.type
_entity.pdbx_description
1 polymer ?
#
loop_
_entity_poly.entity_id
_entity_poly.type
_entity_poly.pdbx_seq_one_letter_code
_entity_poly.pdbx_strand_id
1 'polypeptide(L)' 'MGANLAFGGRVMPGTNCIQCPFHLWEFNGETGHCTKIPYIDGKIPEKGKIQTYSCVERHGMIMIWYHPLNEPPHYDA' A
#
# COMPACT_ATOMS: atom_id res chain seq x y z
N MET A 1 -10.89 -2.07 11.25
CA MET A 1 -11.28 -0.64 11.18
C MET A 1 -10.87 -0.13 9.81
N GLY A 2 -11.78 0.42 9.01
CA GLY A 2 -11.59 0.68 7.56
C GLY A 2 -11.41 2.16 7.21
N ALA A 3 -10.48 2.84 7.89
CA ALA A 3 -10.22 4.26 7.66
C ALA A 3 -9.73 4.52 6.22
N ASN A 4 -10.10 5.68 5.66
CA ASN A 4 -9.69 6.08 4.33
C ASN A 4 -8.23 6.59 4.34
N LEU A 5 -7.31 5.82 3.75
CA LEU A 5 -5.89 6.19 3.67
C LEU A 5 -5.64 7.41 2.78
N ALA A 6 -6.51 7.68 1.79
CA ALA A 6 -6.38 8.87 0.94
C ALA A 6 -6.81 10.15 1.67
N PHE A 7 -7.62 10.04 2.73
CA PHE A 7 -8.06 11.18 3.52
C PHE A 7 -7.29 11.27 4.83
N GLY A 8 -6.25 12.10 4.85
CA GLY A 8 -5.42 12.33 6.03
C GLY A 8 -4.29 11.32 6.24
N GLY A 9 -4.22 10.24 5.44
CA GLY A 9 -3.04 9.40 5.41
C GLY A 9 -1.82 10.16 4.88
N ARG A 10 -0.64 9.73 5.33
CA ARG A 10 0.62 10.43 5.06
C ARG A 10 1.69 9.46 4.61
N VAL A 11 2.47 9.85 3.59
CA VAL A 11 3.70 9.13 3.23
C VAL A 11 4.76 9.39 4.30
N MET A 12 5.29 8.32 4.87
CA MET A 12 6.25 8.40 5.97
C MET A 12 7.65 8.75 5.42
N PRO A 13 8.28 9.85 5.89
CA PRO A 13 9.56 10.31 5.34
C PRO A 13 10.67 9.27 5.44
N GLY A 14 11.44 9.11 4.36
CA GLY A 14 12.54 8.14 4.30
C GLY A 14 12.07 6.68 4.20
N THR A 15 10.80 6.43 3.92
CA THR A 15 10.22 5.09 3.75
C THR A 15 9.38 5.01 2.49
N ASN A 16 9.07 3.79 2.05
CA ASN A 16 8.08 3.52 1.01
C ASN A 16 6.70 3.20 1.61
N CYS A 17 6.34 3.79 2.76
CA CYS A 17 5.11 3.45 3.48
C CYS A 17 4.12 4.62 3.57
N ILE A 18 2.83 4.30 3.51
CA ILE A 18 1.74 5.20 3.87
C ILE A 18 1.24 4.88 5.27
N GLN A 19 1.06 5.90 6.10
CA GLN A 19 0.50 5.78 7.44
C GLN A 19 -1.00 6.05 7.45
N CYS A 20 -1.74 5.18 8.12
CA CYS A 20 -3.17 5.34 8.38
C CYS A 20 -3.44 6.50 9.35
N PRO A 21 -4.37 7.43 9.04
CA PRO A 21 -4.65 8.58 9.91
C PRO A 21 -5.32 8.20 11.24
N PHE A 22 -5.89 7.00 11.35
CA PHE A 22 -6.67 6.63 12.52
C PHE A 22 -5.83 5.95 13.60
N HIS A 23 -5.19 4.84 13.27
CA HIS A 23 -4.40 4.03 14.21
C HIS A 23 -2.91 4.00 13.88
N LEU A 24 -2.47 4.83 12.93
CA LEU A 24 -1.05 5.06 12.64
C LEU A 24 -0.27 3.83 12.15
N TRP A 25 -0.97 2.81 11.66
CA TRP A 25 -0.35 1.66 11.00
C TRP A 25 0.31 2.12 9.70
N GLU A 26 1.51 1.64 9.43
CA GLU A 26 2.25 1.96 8.22
C GLU A 26 2.20 0.77 7.26
N PHE A 27 1.86 1.01 5.99
CA PHE A 27 1.75 0.00 4.95
C PHE A 27 2.70 0.32 3.80
N ASN A 28 3.49 -0.67 3.38
CA ASN A 28 4.41 -0.54 2.26
C ASN A 28 3.66 -0.40 0.93
N GLY A 29 4.05 0.56 0.09
CA GLY A 29 3.35 0.90 -1.16
C GLY A 29 3.48 -0.13 -2.27
N GLU A 30 4.58 -0.91 -2.30
CA GLU A 30 4.81 -1.93 -3.33
C GLU A 30 4.06 -3.22 -2.99
N THR A 31 4.21 -3.68 -1.75
CA THR A 31 3.72 -4.99 -1.31
C THR A 31 2.38 -4.94 -0.61
N GLY A 32 2.00 -3.78 -0.04
CA GLY A 32 0.80 -3.62 0.77
C GLY A 32 0.94 -4.14 2.20
N HIS A 33 2.07 -4.75 2.57
CA HIS A 33 2.25 -5.29 3.93
C HIS A 33 2.35 -4.18 4.97
N CYS A 34 1.72 -4.41 6.11
CA CYS A 34 1.89 -3.61 7.32
C CYS A 34 3.32 -3.78 7.81
N THR A 35 4.06 -2.68 7.88
CA THR A 35 5.48 -2.66 8.28
C THR A 35 5.66 -2.15 9.70
N LYS A 36 4.67 -1.45 10.25
CA LYS A 36 4.73 -0.91 11.61
C LYS A 36 3.35 -0.74 12.24
N ILE A 37 3.24 -1.15 13.49
CA ILE A 37 2.11 -0.88 14.38
C ILE A 37 2.69 -0.16 15.60
N PRO A 38 2.49 1.16 15.76
CA PRO A 38 3.29 1.97 16.70
C PRO A 38 3.20 1.62 18.18
N TYR A 39 2.19 0.86 18.57
CA TYR A 39 1.85 0.57 19.97
C TYR A 39 1.96 -0.91 20.32
N ILE A 40 2.62 -1.71 19.48
CA ILE A 40 2.99 -3.08 19.83
C ILE A 40 4.50 -3.26 19.66
N ASP A 41 5.11 -3.91 20.64
CA ASP A 41 6.47 -4.44 20.52
C ASP A 41 6.34 -5.94 20.22
N GLY A 42 6.35 -6.30 18.95
CA GLY A 42 6.15 -7.68 18.56
C GLY A 42 5.99 -7.94 17.07
N LYS A 43 5.69 -9.18 16.74
CA LYS A 43 5.49 -9.61 15.34
C LYS A 43 4.22 -8.99 14.78
N ILE A 44 4.35 -8.30 13.66
CA ILE A 44 3.21 -7.82 12.88
C ILE A 44 2.54 -9.03 12.21
N PRO A 45 1.20 -9.18 12.30
CA PRO A 45 0.51 -10.28 11.64
C PRO A 45 0.74 -10.27 10.12
N GLU A 46 1.08 -11.42 9.52
CA GLU A 46 1.29 -11.54 8.07
C GLU A 46 0.06 -11.15 7.25
N LYS A 47 -1.14 -11.34 7.83
CA LYS A 47 -2.41 -10.93 7.25
C LYS A 47 -2.66 -9.41 7.28
N GLY A 48 -1.83 -8.64 7.98
CA GLY A 48 -1.85 -7.19 7.95
C GLY A 48 -1.36 -6.71 6.60
N LYS A 49 -2.21 -6.76 5.59
CA LYS A 49 -1.90 -6.42 4.20
C LYS A 49 -3.07 -5.70 3.57
N ILE A 50 -2.80 -4.65 2.80
CA ILE A 50 -3.78 -3.97 1.94
C ILE A 50 -3.58 -4.36 0.48
N GLN A 51 -4.63 -4.21 -0.33
CA GLN A 51 -4.53 -4.40 -1.78
C GLN A 51 -3.57 -3.36 -2.38
N THR A 52 -2.69 -3.81 -3.26
CA THR A 52 -1.87 -2.95 -4.12
C THR A 52 -2.22 -3.22 -5.58
N TYR A 53 -1.96 -2.24 -6.44
CA TYR A 53 -2.15 -2.37 -7.88
C TYR A 53 -0.81 -2.13 -8.56
N SER A 54 -0.44 -2.99 -9.50
CA SER A 54 0.71 -2.74 -10.35
C SER A 54 0.49 -1.43 -11.10
N CYS A 55 1.44 -0.52 -11.03
CA CYS A 55 1.39 0.74 -11.72
C CYS A 55 2.59 0.90 -12.65
N VAL A 56 2.40 1.69 -13.70
CA VAL A 56 3.47 2.06 -14.62
C VAL A 56 3.40 3.55 -14.91
N GLU A 57 4.56 4.20 -14.93
CA GLU A 57 4.69 5.59 -15.35
C GLU A 57 5.21 5.63 -16.79
N ARG A 58 4.37 6.07 -17.73
CA ARG A 58 4.71 6.20 -19.16
C ARG A 58 4.02 7.42 -19.74
N HIS A 59 4.71 8.14 -20.63
CA HIS A 59 4.17 9.32 -21.33
C HIS A 59 3.63 10.41 -20.38
N GLY A 60 4.25 10.60 -19.21
CA GLY A 60 3.81 11.58 -18.21
C GLY A 60 2.51 11.22 -17.49
N MET A 61 2.07 9.96 -17.57
CA MET A 61 0.87 9.44 -16.91
C MET A 61 1.23 8.29 -15.98
N ILE A 62 0.50 8.20 -14.86
CA ILE A 62 0.51 7.03 -13.98
C ILE A 62 -0.70 6.17 -14.35
N MET A 63 -0.44 4.94 -14.80
CA MET A 63 -1.48 3.97 -15.15
C MET A 63 -1.50 2.88 -14.10
N ILE A 64 -2.70 2.40 -13.75
CA ILE A 64 -2.89 1.28 -12.82
C ILE A 64 -3.44 0.06 -13.57
N TRP A 65 -2.94 -1.12 -13.22
CA TRP A 65 -3.46 -2.38 -13.72
C TRP A 65 -4.52 -2.93 -12.79
N TYR A 66 -5.69 -3.24 -13.34
CA TYR A 66 -6.74 -3.96 -12.66
C TYR A 66 -7.07 -5.22 -13.44
N HIS A 67 -7.05 -6.35 -12.76
CA HIS A 67 -7.59 -7.61 -13.26
C HIS A 67 -8.56 -8.18 -12.22
N PRO A 68 -9.75 -8.66 -12.60
CA PRO A 68 -10.74 -9.19 -11.65
C PRO A 68 -10.22 -10.39 -10.84
N LEU A 69 -9.27 -11.15 -11.39
CA LEU A 69 -8.60 -12.26 -10.69
C LEU A 69 -7.22 -11.90 -10.13
N ASN A 70 -6.85 -10.61 -10.14
CA ASN A 70 -5.54 -10.13 -9.68
C ASN A 70 -4.36 -10.79 -10.41
N GLU A 71 -4.52 -11.04 -11.71
CA GLU A 71 -3.45 -11.55 -12.58
C GLU A 71 -2.44 -10.43 -12.89
N PRO A 72 -1.16 -10.77 -13.14
CA PRO A 72 -0.15 -9.78 -13.47
C PRO A 72 -0.49 -9.03 -14.77
N PRO A 73 0.09 -7.84 -15.00
CA PRO A 73 -0.19 -7.08 -16.21
C PRO A 73 0.33 -7.75 -17.49
N HIS A 74 -0.44 -7.62 -18.58
CA HIS A 74 -0.09 -8.20 -19.89
C HIS A 74 0.48 -7.15 -20.87
N TYR A 75 0.56 -5.88 -20.47
CA TYR A 75 0.95 -4.79 -21.37
C TYR A 75 2.46 -4.73 -21.71
N ASP A 76 3.27 -5.62 -21.12
CA ASP A 76 4.70 -5.78 -21.39
C ASP A 76 5.04 -7.11 -22.07
N ALA A 77 4.02 -7.89 -22.48
CA ALA A 77 4.19 -9.14 -23.23
C ALA A 77 4.43 -8.91 -24.73
#